data_AF-A0A924GU28-F1
#
_entry.id   AF-A0A924GU28-F1
#
_cell.length_a   1.000
_cell.length_b   1.000
_cell.length_c   1.000
_cell.angle_alpha   90.00
_cell.angle_beta   90.00
_cell.angle_gamma   90.00
#
_symmetry.space_group_name_H-M   'P 1'
#
loop_
_entity.id
_entity.type
_entity.pdbx_description
1 polymer ?
#
loop_
_entity_poly.entity_id
_entity_poly.type
_entity_poly.pdbx_seq_one_letter_code
_entity_poly.pdbx_strand_id
1 'polypeptide(L)'
;IYHYGWIRRNEDMQKKLDQVSKYWASSTAVQVQYSQFDARALKAFTGSHPQAVQAWLQTGAEQDLRIDPAYHPTRKENKYHLMRRLEQWSGLDFSRKHFKLVA
;
A
#
# COMPACT_ATOMS: atom_id res chain seq x y z
N ILE A 1 7.13 -2.25 11.96
CA ILE A 1 6.32 -2.98 10.95
C ILE A 1 5.24 -2.03 10.45
N TYR A 2 5.21 -1.73 9.16
CA TYR A 2 4.15 -0.94 8.53
C TYR A 2 2.92 -1.84 8.32
N HIS A 3 1.75 -1.25 8.07
CA HIS A 3 0.52 -2.03 7.82
C HIS A 3 0.75 -3.17 6.81
N TYR A 4 0.08 -4.31 6.99
CA TYR A 4 0.31 -5.59 6.29
C TYR A 4 0.47 -5.50 4.77
N GLY A 5 -0.15 -4.51 4.14
CA GLY A 5 -0.02 -4.27 2.69
C GLY A 5 1.38 -3.84 2.21
N TRP A 6 2.22 -3.32 3.11
CA TRP A 6 3.54 -2.75 2.79
C TRP A 6 4.71 -3.66 3.12
N ILE A 7 4.45 -4.79 3.78
CA ILE A 7 5.48 -5.71 4.29
C ILE A 7 5.44 -7.05 3.56
N ARG A 8 4.86 -7.12 2.36
CA ARG A 8 4.90 -8.35 1.57
C ARG A 8 6.19 -8.37 0.77
N ARG A 9 6.82 -9.54 0.65
CA ARG A 9 8.00 -9.71 -0.20
C ARG A 9 7.69 -9.35 -1.65
N ASN A 10 8.60 -8.58 -2.27
CA ASN A 10 8.51 -8.21 -3.68
C ASN A 10 8.40 -9.47 -4.56
N GLU A 11 9.18 -10.51 -4.27
CA GLU A 11 9.18 -11.78 -5.02
C GLU A 11 7.81 -12.46 -5.03
N ASP A 12 7.15 -12.55 -3.88
CA ASP A 12 5.85 -13.22 -3.76
C ASP A 12 4.73 -12.40 -4.40
N MET A 13 4.89 -11.07 -4.48
CA MET A 13 4.01 -10.23 -5.28
C MET A 13 4.24 -10.39 -6.77
N GLN A 14 5.50 -10.46 -7.19
CA GLN A 14 5.86 -10.65 -8.60
C GLN A 14 5.34 -12.00 -9.09
N LYS A 15 5.59 -13.10 -8.35
CA LYS A 15 5.04 -14.44 -8.67
C LYS A 15 3.52 -14.42 -8.84
N LYS A 16 2.81 -13.71 -7.94
CA LYS A 16 1.35 -13.54 -8.05
C LYS A 16 0.98 -12.78 -9.33
N LEU A 17 1.66 -11.69 -9.63
CA LEU A 17 1.39 -10.91 -10.83
C LEU A 17 1.70 -11.68 -12.11
N ASP A 18 2.81 -12.40 -12.17
CA ASP A 18 3.21 -13.22 -13.32
C ASP A 18 2.17 -14.32 -13.60
N GLN A 19 1.62 -14.93 -12.53
CA GLN A 19 0.58 -15.95 -12.67
C GLN A 19 -0.76 -15.39 -13.16
N VAL A 20 -1.11 -14.17 -12.73
CA VAL A 20 -2.45 -13.58 -12.93
C VAL A 20 -2.49 -12.64 -14.14
N SER A 21 -1.38 -12.02 -14.53
CA SER A 21 -1.29 -11.03 -15.63
C SER A 21 -1.85 -11.55 -16.95
N LYS A 22 -1.69 -12.84 -17.23
CA LYS A 22 -2.23 -13.53 -18.42
C LYS A 22 -3.74 -13.42 -18.59
N TYR A 23 -4.49 -13.12 -17.53
CA TYR A 23 -5.93 -12.95 -17.56
C TYR A 23 -6.37 -11.50 -17.83
N TRP A 24 -5.42 -10.56 -17.98
CA TRP A 24 -5.69 -9.14 -18.22
C TRP A 24 -5.25 -8.73 -19.62
N ALA A 25 -5.94 -7.72 -20.19
CA ALA A 25 -5.67 -7.23 -21.55
C ALA A 25 -4.24 -6.66 -21.75
N SER A 26 -3.58 -6.27 -20.66
CA SER A 26 -2.18 -5.87 -20.64
C SER A 26 -1.38 -7.03 -20.08
N SER A 27 -0.97 -7.95 -20.95
CA SER A 27 -0.32 -9.23 -20.58
C SER A 27 1.05 -9.07 -19.93
N THR A 28 1.54 -7.84 -19.77
CA THR A 28 2.83 -7.52 -19.14
C THR A 28 2.63 -7.34 -17.64
N ALA A 29 3.22 -8.23 -16.85
CA ALA A 29 3.29 -8.04 -15.40
C ALA A 29 4.13 -6.78 -15.11
N VAL A 30 3.51 -5.78 -14.48
CA VAL A 30 4.24 -4.62 -13.97
C VAL A 30 5.20 -5.09 -12.89
N GLN A 31 6.46 -4.66 -12.96
CA GLN A 31 7.45 -4.99 -11.94
C GLN A 31 7.07 -4.29 -10.63
N VAL A 32 6.85 -5.07 -9.57
CA VAL A 32 6.55 -4.52 -8.24
C VAL A 32 7.82 -4.22 -7.49
N GLN A 33 7.94 -2.97 -7.04
CA GLN A 33 9.02 -2.53 -6.17
C GLN A 33 8.41 -1.71 -5.03
N TYR A 34 8.25 -2.31 -3.85
CA TYR A 34 7.68 -1.63 -2.68
C TYR A 34 8.53 -0.44 -2.18
N SER A 35 9.80 -0.36 -2.56
CA SER A 35 10.70 0.78 -2.27
C SER A 35 10.40 2.03 -3.09
N GLN A 36 9.71 1.90 -4.24
CA GLN A 36 9.42 3.00 -5.16
C GLN A 36 8.02 3.57 -4.88
N PHE A 37 7.83 4.18 -3.71
CA PHE A 37 6.55 4.70 -3.27
C PHE A 37 6.67 5.94 -2.38
N ASP A 38 5.60 6.75 -2.30
CA ASP A 38 5.55 7.94 -1.46
C ASP A 38 5.55 7.61 0.04
N ALA A 39 6.71 7.81 0.70
CA ALA A 39 6.88 7.59 2.13
C ALA A 39 5.86 8.34 3.01
N ARG A 40 5.28 9.46 2.55
CA ARG A 40 4.30 10.24 3.32
C ARG A 40 2.99 9.50 3.56
N ALA A 41 2.71 8.48 2.76
CA ALA A 41 1.52 7.64 2.92
C ALA A 41 1.75 6.47 3.89
N LEU A 42 3.01 6.20 4.29
CA LEU A 42 3.31 5.18 5.29
C LEU A 42 2.92 5.66 6.69
N LYS A 43 2.34 4.74 7.46
CA LYS A 43 2.07 4.93 8.89
C LYS A 43 2.51 3.68 9.62
N ALA A 44 3.31 3.87 10.67
CA ALA A 44 3.70 2.78 11.55
C ALA A 44 2.45 2.15 12.18
N PHE A 45 2.39 0.82 12.18
CA PHE A 45 1.36 0.12 12.91
C PHE A 45 1.74 0.07 14.39
N THR A 46 0.90 0.64 15.25
CA THR A 46 1.13 0.73 16.70
C THR A 46 0.28 -0.24 17.51
N GLY A 47 -0.52 -1.08 16.84
CA GLY A 47 -1.34 -2.08 17.49
C GLY A 47 -0.59 -3.40 17.74
N SER A 48 -1.29 -4.36 18.32
CA SER A 48 -0.78 -5.72 18.50
C SER A 48 -1.16 -6.62 17.33
N HIS A 49 -0.22 -7.43 16.88
CA HIS A 49 -0.46 -8.43 15.84
C HIS A 49 -1.08 -9.69 16.45
N PRO A 50 -2.12 -10.30 15.82
CA PRO A 50 -2.66 -11.57 16.27
C PRO A 50 -1.61 -12.68 16.30
N GLN A 51 -1.76 -13.67 17.19
CA GLN A 51 -0.82 -14.79 17.28
C GLN A 51 -0.73 -15.57 15.97
N ALA A 52 -1.84 -15.73 15.25
CA ALA A 52 -1.92 -16.46 13.99
C ALA A 52 -0.97 -15.90 12.90
N VAL A 53 -0.63 -14.61 12.94
CA VAL A 53 0.24 -13.98 11.93
C VAL A 53 1.71 -13.94 12.34
N GLN A 54 2.06 -14.27 13.58
CA GLN A 54 3.44 -14.20 14.10
C GLN A 54 4.44 -14.98 13.24
N ALA A 55 4.10 -16.23 12.89
CA ALA A 55 4.96 -17.09 12.07
C ALA A 55 5.19 -16.50 10.67
N TRP A 56 4.14 -15.95 10.06
CA TRP A 56 4.23 -15.28 8.76
C TRP A 56 5.02 -13.97 8.85
N LEU A 57 4.87 -13.20 9.93
CA LEU A 57 5.65 -11.98 10.15
C LEU A 57 7.15 -12.26 10.25
N GLN A 58 7.55 -13.41 10.79
CA GLN A 58 8.97 -13.79 10.87
C GLN A 58 9.53 -14.30 9.53
N THR A 59 8.73 -15.02 8.75
CA THR A 59 9.24 -15.81 7.62
C THR A 59 8.73 -15.41 6.24
N GLY A 60 7.65 -14.65 6.15
CA GLY A 60 7.00 -14.26 4.89
C GLY A 60 6.87 -12.75 4.71
N ALA A 61 7.00 -11.97 5.77
CA ALA A 61 7.03 -10.52 5.67
C ALA A 61 8.43 -10.00 5.30
N GLU A 62 8.44 -8.87 4.60
CA GLU A 62 9.58 -7.98 4.44
C GLU A 62 9.91 -7.39 5.82
N GLN A 63 11.11 -7.67 6.32
CA GLN A 63 11.52 -7.24 7.67
C GLN A 63 11.89 -5.75 7.71
N ASP A 64 12.43 -5.24 6.60
CA ASP A 64 12.85 -3.86 6.47
C ASP A 64 12.29 -3.25 5.18
N LEU A 65 11.50 -2.19 5.35
CA LEU A 65 10.96 -1.43 4.22
C LEU A 65 11.76 -0.13 4.10
N ARG A 66 12.72 -0.14 3.16
CA ARG A 66 13.52 1.04 2.82
C ARG A 66 12.95 1.67 1.55
N ILE A 67 12.28 2.80 1.72
CA ILE A 67 11.83 3.62 0.60
C ILE A 67 13.03 4.32 -0.01
N ASP A 68 13.07 4.38 -1.35
CA ASP A 68 14.09 5.09 -2.09
C ASP A 68 14.03 6.60 -1.75
N PRO A 69 15.10 7.20 -1.17
CA PRO A 69 15.14 8.63 -0.89
C PRO A 69 15.01 9.51 -2.14
N ALA A 70 15.33 8.98 -3.33
CA ALA A 70 15.21 9.66 -4.60
C ALA A 70 13.82 9.52 -5.24
N TYR A 71 12.87 8.84 -4.58
CA TYR A 71 11.52 8.68 -5.10
C TYR A 71 10.79 10.02 -5.21
N HIS A 72 10.22 10.30 -6.38
CA HIS A 72 9.44 11.51 -6.64
C HIS A 72 7.94 11.18 -6.69
N PRO A 73 7.14 11.68 -5.74
CA PRO A 73 5.70 11.43 -5.71
C PRO A 73 5.01 11.92 -6.99
N THR A 74 4.13 11.08 -7.51
CA THR A 74 3.33 11.35 -8.70
C THR A 74 2.31 12.46 -8.46
N ARG A 75 1.79 13.05 -9.55
CA ARG A 75 0.68 14.02 -9.49
C ARG A 75 -0.55 13.46 -8.75
N LYS A 76 -0.80 12.16 -8.91
CA LYS A 76 -1.90 11.45 -8.25
C LYS A 76 -1.70 11.40 -6.73
N GLU A 77 -0.52 11.01 -6.27
CA GLU A 77 -0.19 10.96 -4.83
C GLU A 77 -0.23 12.34 -4.18
N ASN A 78 0.35 13.35 -4.85
CA ASN A 78 0.29 14.74 -4.38
C ASN A 78 -1.17 15.23 -4.25
N LYS A 79 -2.03 14.90 -5.23
CA LYS A 79 -3.46 15.22 -5.16
C LYS A 79 -4.12 14.56 -3.95
N TYR A 80 -3.84 13.28 -3.67
CA TYR A 80 -4.41 12.60 -2.49
C TYR A 80 -3.98 13.26 -1.18
N HIS A 81 -2.71 13.66 -1.06
CA HIS A 81 -2.23 14.36 0.13
C HIS A 81 -2.89 15.72 0.31
N LEU A 82 -3.08 16.48 -0.78
CA LEU A 82 -3.83 17.73 -0.73
C LEU A 82 -5.27 17.51 -0.28
N MET A 83 -5.97 16.54 -0.88
CA MET A 83 -7.36 16.23 -0.53
C MET A 83 -7.48 15.83 0.95
N ARG A 84 -6.60 14.96 1.45
CA ARG A 84 -6.61 14.57 2.86
C ARG A 84 -6.41 15.76 3.80
N ARG A 85 -5.53 16.71 3.47
CA ARG A 85 -5.35 17.93 4.27
C ARG A 85 -6.62 18.79 4.29
N LEU A 86 -7.30 18.89 3.14
CA LEU A 86 -8.58 19.60 3.05
C LEU A 86 -9.68 18.89 3.85
N GLU A 87 -9.76 17.55 3.82
CA GLU A 87 -10.68 16.77 4.67
C GLU A 87 -10.45 17.04 6.15
N GLN A 88 -9.19 17.00 6.60
CA GLN A 88 -8.83 17.23 8.00
C GLN A 88 -9.17 18.64 8.49
N TRP A 89 -9.09 19.64 7.62
CA TRP A 89 -9.40 21.02 7.96
C TRP A 89 -10.90 21.34 7.86
N SER A 90 -11.58 20.85 6.83
CA SER A 90 -12.98 21.20 6.55
C SER A 90 -14.00 20.25 7.19
N GLY A 91 -13.59 19.04 7.59
CA GLY A 91 -14.49 17.98 8.05
C GLY A 91 -15.33 17.34 6.93
N LEU A 92 -15.16 17.76 5.68
CA LEU A 92 -15.83 17.18 4.52
C LEU A 92 -15.17 15.86 4.12
N ASP A 93 -15.96 14.93 3.58
CA ASP A 93 -15.50 13.64 3.08
C ASP A 93 -15.38 13.67 1.54
N PHE A 94 -14.15 13.61 1.03
CA PHE A 94 -13.86 13.58 -0.42
C PHE A 94 -13.60 12.14 -0.91
N SER A 95 -13.86 11.13 -0.09
CA SER A 95 -13.71 9.74 -0.49
C SER A 95 -14.77 9.32 -1.51
N ARG A 96 -14.35 8.56 -2.53
CA ARG A 96 -15.26 7.96 -3.52
C ARG A 96 -15.87 6.70 -2.95
N LYS A 97 -16.96 6.84 -2.20
CA LYS A 97 -17.74 5.70 -1.69
C LYS A 97 -18.84 5.34 -2.69
N HIS A 98 -18.84 4.08 -3.13
CA HIS A 98 -19.91 3.51 -3.95
C HIS A 98 -20.95 2.73 -3.11
N PHE A 99 -21.05 3.09 -1.83
CA PHE A 99 -22.00 2.53 -0.89
C PHE A 99 -22.60 3.67 -0.07
N LYS A 100 -23.83 3.50 0.39
CA LYS A 100 -24.43 4.34 1.41
C LYS A 100 -24.43 3.54 2.70
N LEU A 101 -23.93 4.13 3.78
CA LEU A 101 -24.11 3.56 5.10
C LEU A 101 -25.62 3.64 5.41
N VAL A 102 -26.26 2.49 5.58
CA VAL A 102 -27.64 2.40 6.08
C VAL A 102 -27.51 2.15 7.57
N ALA A 103 -28.05 3.07 8.37
CA ALA A 103 -28.10 2.97 9.83
C ALA A 103 -29.31 2.12 10.26
#